data_AF-A0A376RK24-F1
#
_entry.id   AF-A0A376RK24-F1
#
_cell.length_a   1.000
_cell.length_b   1.000
_cell.length_c   1.000
_cell.angle_alpha   90.00
_cell.angle_beta   90.00
_cell.angle_gamma   90.00
#
_symmetry.space_group_name_H-M   'P 1'
#
loop_
_entity.id
_entity.type
_entity.pdbx_description
1 polymer ?
#
loop_
_entity_poly.entity_id
_entity_poly.type
_entity_poly.pdbx_seq_one_letter_code
_entity_poly.pdbx_strand_id
1 'polypeptide(L)' 'MKPSIVAKLEALHERHEEVQALLGDAQTIADQERFRALSREYAQLSDVSRCFTDWQQVQEDIEPHR' A
#
# COMPACT_ATOMS: atom_id res chain seq x y z
N MET A 1 -1.79 5.28 18.20
CA MET A 1 -0.77 5.96 17.37
C MET A 1 -1.08 7.44 17.25
N LYS A 2 -0.12 8.30 16.87
CA LYS A 2 -0.42 9.71 16.57
C LYS A 2 -1.26 9.79 15.29
N PRO A 3 -2.36 10.59 15.25
CA PRO A 3 -3.20 10.69 14.05
C PRO A 3 -2.44 11.08 12.78
N SER A 4 -1.43 11.95 12.91
CA SER A 4 -0.59 12.37 11.79
C SER A 4 0.34 11.30 11.22
N ILE A 5 0.63 10.24 11.99
CA ILE A 5 1.40 9.08 11.50
C ILE A 5 0.45 8.12 10.79
N VAL A 6 -0.75 7.90 11.35
CA VAL A 6 -1.78 7.06 10.72
C VAL A 6 -2.12 7.58 9.32
N ALA A 7 -2.42 8.88 9.20
CA ALA A 7 -2.72 9.50 7.91
C ALA A 7 -1.59 9.36 6.86
N LYS A 8 -0.33 9.33 7.31
CA LYS A 8 0.81 9.09 6.40
C LYS A 8 0.89 7.64 5.96
N LEU A 9 0.59 6.69 6.86
CA LEU A 9 0.59 5.27 6.52
C LEU A 9 -0.58 4.91 5.61
N GLU A 10 -1.75 5.52 5.83
CA GLU A 10 -2.90 5.44 4.90
C GLU A 10 -2.50 5.91 3.51
N ALA A 11 -1.89 7.10 3.38
CA ALA A 11 -1.43 7.60 2.09
C ALA A 11 -0.39 6.68 1.41
N LEU A 12 0.51 6.06 2.18
CA LEU A 12 1.48 5.10 1.65
C LEU A 12 0.82 3.78 1.23
N HIS A 13 -0.21 3.34 1.96
CA HIS A 13 -0.99 2.16 1.63
C HIS A 13 -1.83 2.38 0.37
N GLU A 14 -2.53 3.51 0.25
CA GLU A 14 -3.26 3.92 -0.96
C GLU A 14 -2.32 3.95 -2.18
N ARG A 15 -1.12 4.51 -2.00
CA ARG A 15 -0.10 4.52 -3.07
C ARG A 15 0.34 3.10 -3.46
N HIS A 16 0.51 2.21 -2.49
CA HIS A 16 0.84 0.81 -2.77
C HIS A 16 -0.25 0.12 -3.61
N GLU A 17 -1.52 0.33 -3.28
CA GLU A 17 -2.64 -0.20 -4.06
C GLU A 17 -2.71 0.39 -5.47
N GLU A 18 -2.49 1.71 -5.61
CA GLU A 18 -2.43 2.38 -6.91
C GLU A 18 -1.32 1.79 -7.78
N VAL A 19 -0.11 1.63 -7.23
CA VAL A 19 1.03 1.03 -7.95
C VAL A 19 0.74 -0.41 -8.33
N GLN A 20 0.09 -1.19 -7.46
CA GLN A 20 -0.35 -2.56 -7.78
C GLN A 20 -1.29 -2.58 -8.98
N ALA A 21 -2.29 -1.68 -9.00
CA ALA A 21 -3.23 -1.56 -10.12
C ALA A 21 -2.51 -1.17 -11.41
N LEU A 22 -1.57 -0.22 -11.35
CA LEU A 22 -0.77 0.19 -12.50
C LEU A 22 0.11 -0.95 -13.02
N LEU A 23 0.66 -1.80 -12.16
CA LEU A 23 1.44 -2.97 -12.60
C LEU A 23 0.61 -4.03 -13.33
N GLY A 24 -0.71 -4.08 -13.08
CA GLY A 24 -1.66 -4.91 -13.82
C GLY A 24 -2.18 -4.30 -15.12
N ASP A 25 -1.91 -3.01 -15.37
CA ASP A 25 -2.37 -2.30 -16.56
C ASP A 25 -1.54 -2.65 -17.80
N ALA A 26 -2.24 -2.92 -18.92
CA ALA A 26 -1.61 -3.36 -20.16
C ALA A 26 -0.70 -2.29 -20.78
N GLN A 27 -1.02 -1.01 -20.65
CA GLN A 27 -0.16 0.06 -21.17
C GLN A 27 1.13 0.15 -20.37
N THR A 28 1.04 -0.01 -19.05
CA THR A 28 2.19 -0.06 -18.16
C THR A 28 3.08 -1.28 -18.41
N ILE A 29 2.49 -2.46 -18.64
CA ILE A 29 3.25 -3.68 -18.96
C ILE A 29 4.01 -3.54 -20.30
N ALA A 30 3.41 -2.84 -21.27
CA ALA A 30 4.04 -2.57 -22.55
C ALA A 30 5.22 -1.59 -22.44
N ASP A 31 5.23 -0.71 -21.43
CA ASP A 31 6.33 0.21 -21.14
C ASP A 31 7.28 -0.38 -20.08
N GLN A 32 8.36 -1.00 -20.55
CA GLN A 32 9.34 -1.68 -19.70
C GLN A 32 10.06 -0.75 -18.70
N GLU A 33 10.26 0.53 -19.05
CA GLU A 33 10.93 1.46 -18.14
C GLU A 33 9.99 1.82 -16.98
N ARG A 34 8.75 2.16 -17.31
CA ARG A 34 7.70 2.45 -16.34
C ARG A 34 7.38 1.25 -15.46
N PHE A 35 7.25 0.06 -16.05
CA PHE A 35 6.99 -1.18 -15.32
C PHE A 35 8.09 -1.47 -14.28
N ARG A 36 9.36 -1.31 -14.65
CA ARG A 36 10.49 -1.50 -13.72
C ARG A 36 10.52 -0.46 -12.62
N ALA A 37 10.19 0.79 -12.92
CA ALA A 37 10.11 1.85 -11.91
C ALA A 37 9.01 1.56 -10.88
N LEU A 38 7.81 1.24 -11.35
CA LEU A 38 6.67 0.89 -10.50
C LEU A 38 6.91 -0.40 -9.70
N SER A 39 7.58 -1.41 -10.29
CA SER A 39 7.93 -2.64 -9.57
C SER A 39 8.86 -2.37 -8.39
N ARG A 40 9.82 -1.44 -8.53
CA ARG A 40 10.69 -1.03 -7.42
C ARG A 40 9.93 -0.28 -6.35
N GLU A 41 9.04 0.63 -6.76
CA GLU A 41 8.19 1.39 -5.84
C GLU A 41 7.27 0.44 -5.04
N TYR A 42 6.61 -0.49 -5.71
CA TYR A 42 5.79 -1.53 -5.09
C TYR A 42 6.56 -2.31 -4.03
N ALA A 43 7.76 -2.80 -4.37
CA ALA A 43 8.61 -3.53 -3.43
C ALA A 43 9.03 -2.69 -2.22
N GLN A 44 9.27 -1.38 -2.40
CA GLN A 44 9.61 -0.48 -1.29
C GLN A 44 8.44 -0.22 -0.35
N LEU A 45 7.21 -0.22 -0.87
CA LEU A 45 6.00 0.03 -0.09
C LEU A 45 5.40 -1.24 0.53
N SER A 46 5.74 -2.44 0.01
CA SER A 46 5.10 -3.70 0.39
C SER A 46 5.16 -4.03 1.87
N ASP A 47 6.34 -3.91 2.51
CA ASP A 47 6.47 -4.22 3.94
C ASP A 47 5.72 -3.22 4.82
N VAL A 48 5.74 -1.94 4.47
CA VAL A 48 5.02 -0.89 5.22
C VAL A 48 3.51 -1.07 5.08
N SER A 49 3.06 -1.36 3.86
CA SER A 49 1.65 -1.64 3.56
C SER A 49 1.15 -2.86 4.34
N ARG A 50 1.89 -3.98 4.32
CA ARG A 50 1.54 -5.20 5.08
C ARG A 50 1.44 -4.93 6.58
N CYS A 51 2.47 -4.31 7.17
CA CYS A 51 2.48 -3.99 8.59
C CYS A 51 1.32 -3.06 8.99
N PHE A 52 0.92 -2.14 8.10
CA PHE A 52 -0.20 -1.25 8.36
C PHE A 52 -1.53 -2.00 8.31
N THR A 53 -1.76 -2.86 7.31
CA THR A 53 -2.96 -3.71 7.24
C THR A 53 -3.06 -4.65 8.43
N ASP A 54 -1.96 -5.30 8.84
CA ASP A 54 -1.93 -6.16 10.03
C ASP A 54 -2.31 -5.37 11.29
N TRP A 55 -1.79 -4.13 11.42
CA TRP A 55 -2.14 -3.26 12.53
C TRP A 55 -3.62 -2.87 12.51
N GLN A 56 -4.18 -2.52 11.34
CA GLN A 56 -5.61 -2.20 11.19
C GLN A 56 -6.49 -3.37 11.59
N GLN A 57 -6.18 -4.59 11.13
CA GLN A 57 -6.92 -5.79 11.52
C GLN A 57 -6.90 -6.01 13.03
N VAL A 58 -5.74 -5.86 13.66
CA VAL A 58 -5.63 -5.97 15.13
C VAL A 58 -6.44 -4.88 15.82
N GLN A 59 -6.53 -3.66 15.27
CA GLN A 59 -7.40 -2.62 15.83
C GLN A 59 -8.88 -3.00 15.71
N GLU A 60 -9.33 -3.50 14.57
CA GLU A 60 -10.71 -3.94 14.37
C GLU A 60 -11.08 -5.10 15.30
N ASP A 61 -10.17 -6.06 15.50
CA ASP A 61 -10.37 -7.23 16.36
C ASP A 61 -10.52 -6.85 17.85
N ILE A 62 -9.77 -5.83 18.30
CA ILE A 62 -9.87 -5.33 19.68
C ILE A 62 -10.99 -4.31 19.86
N GLU A 63 -11.52 -3.75 18.77
CA GLU A 63 -12.63 -2.81 18.84
C GLU A 63 -13.91 -3.62 19.16
N PRO A 64 -14.49 -3.44 20.36
CA PRO A 64 -15.61 -4.26 20.79
C PRO A 64 -16.76 -4.07 19.80
N HIS A 65 -17.07 -5.12 19.04
CA HIS A 65 -18.22 -5.17 18.16
C HIS A 65 -19.45 -4.90 19.02
N ARG A 66 -20.04 -3.71 18.87
CA ARG A 66 -21.11 -3.19 19.71
C ARG A 66 -22.46 -3.37 19.04
#